data_AF-A0A8B6HTY8-F1
#
_entry.id   AF-A0A8B6HTY8-F1
#
_cell.length_a   1.000
_cell.length_b   1.000
_cell.length_c   1.000
_cell.angle_alpha   90.00
_cell.angle_beta   90.00
_cell.angle_gamma   90.00
#
_symmetry.space_group_name_H-M   'P 1'
#
loop_
_entity.id
_entity.type
_entity.pdbx_description
1 polymer ?
#
loop_
_entity_poly.entity_id
_entity_poly.type
_entity_poly.pdbx_seq_one_letter_code
_entity_poly.pdbx_strand_id
1 'polypeptide(L)'
;MEKALKIQILCQFCDGQAIQWKCDECKKFMCLPCKELVHDNLKSLQHHGITNVVDIVKDNPDIGNDNPDIGNDNPVQREVASEVISSVLNSYTTTIPVINSLDCSEDGFVYFMHQKIAEKSILVKGELKESSIKLSKSLKKRIFDIAINRDDELLFNEMVDNNNVCMLSQSGEINTVIDTSPMRPLSLHVNRYNELIVGIKEQGPIFPVQKDSVRQIIIFGSDNKKKVTLDTDTKGRKLFNYPARIETDSTNVLYVADWMDTDLSGKIVAVDTNGNLKFAYAGHQDLQPFFPHGIAITPSDNIVLSDQSNNALHVLNSTGELLGLHLLDSILHIHAPLSLCFDREGHLLIGSGKLDNSNAKIYVTKVAKQII
;
A
#
# COMPACT_ATOMS: atom_id res chain seq x y z
N MET A 1 -22.40 31.71 -13.26
CA MET A 1 -21.53 30.59 -13.67
C MET A 1 -20.49 30.40 -12.57
N GLU A 2 -20.84 29.66 -11.53
CA GLU A 2 -19.93 29.35 -10.42
C GLU A 2 -18.90 28.34 -10.91
N LYS A 3 -17.61 28.71 -10.80
CA LYS A 3 -16.51 27.75 -10.90
C LYS A 3 -16.63 26.85 -9.67
N ALA A 4 -17.19 25.65 -9.85
CA ALA A 4 -17.12 24.60 -8.85
C ALA A 4 -15.63 24.31 -8.55
N LEU A 5 -15.19 24.72 -7.36
CA LEU A 5 -13.88 24.38 -6.82
C LEU A 5 -13.86 22.85 -6.63
N LYS A 6 -13.22 22.13 -7.55
CA LYS A 6 -12.97 20.69 -7.41
C LYS A 6 -11.89 20.52 -6.34
N ILE A 7 -12.30 20.54 -5.07
CA ILE A 7 -11.45 20.04 -3.99
C ILE A 7 -11.37 18.55 -4.20
N GLN A 8 -10.17 18.11 -4.49
CA GLN A 8 -9.92 16.80 -5.01
C GLN A 8 -8.81 16.32 -4.06
N ILE A 9 -9.24 15.64 -3.00
CA ILE A 9 -8.40 15.04 -1.97
C ILE A 9 -8.90 13.58 -1.84
N LEU A 10 -7.99 12.61 -1.67
CA LEU A 10 -8.32 11.19 -1.56
C LEU A 10 -8.51 10.77 -0.09
N CYS A 11 -9.37 9.77 0.17
CA CYS A 11 -9.49 9.20 1.52
C CYS A 11 -8.11 8.75 1.99
N GLN A 12 -7.68 9.21 3.17
CA GLN A 12 -6.41 8.80 3.76
C GLN A 12 -6.48 7.42 4.44
N PHE A 13 -7.66 6.79 4.42
CA PHE A 13 -7.96 5.50 5.03
C PHE A 13 -8.41 4.43 4.03
N CYS A 14 -8.56 4.79 2.75
CA CYS A 14 -8.87 3.83 1.70
C CYS A 14 -8.30 4.29 0.38
N ASP A 15 -8.02 3.33 -0.51
CA ASP A 15 -7.27 3.57 -1.74
C ASP A 15 -8.09 4.24 -2.86
N GLY A 16 -8.84 5.28 -2.53
CA GLY A 16 -9.22 6.33 -3.48
C GLY A 16 -10.69 6.53 -3.75
N GLN A 17 -11.45 6.77 -2.68
CA GLN A 17 -12.69 7.53 -2.81
C GLN A 17 -12.44 9.01 -2.56
N ALA A 18 -13.25 9.87 -3.19
CA ALA A 18 -13.24 11.30 -2.94
C ALA A 18 -13.57 11.56 -1.47
N ILE A 19 -12.77 12.38 -0.80
CA ILE A 19 -13.08 12.76 0.57
C ILE A 19 -14.35 13.59 0.62
N GLN A 20 -15.02 13.49 1.77
CA GLN A 20 -16.16 14.33 2.08
C GLN A 20 -16.01 14.94 3.48
N TRP A 21 -15.06 14.42 4.27
CA TRP A 21 -15.00 14.68 5.70
C TRP A 21 -13.56 14.82 6.18
N LYS A 22 -13.37 15.63 7.21
CA LYS A 22 -12.12 15.81 7.96
C LYS A 22 -12.41 15.53 9.42
N CYS A 23 -11.56 14.74 10.06
CA CYS A 23 -11.53 14.63 11.51
C CYS A 23 -10.77 15.83 12.07
N ASP A 24 -11.38 16.57 12.98
CA ASP A 24 -10.85 17.85 13.48
C ASP A 24 -9.66 17.67 14.42
N GLU A 25 -9.61 16.57 15.14
CA GLU A 25 -8.54 16.22 16.07
C GLU A 25 -7.41 15.49 15.35
N CYS A 26 -7.72 14.45 14.56
CA CYS A 26 -6.71 13.70 13.81
C CYS A 26 -6.13 14.47 12.63
N LYS A 27 -6.79 15.55 12.18
CA LYS A 27 -6.48 16.29 10.96
C LYS A 27 -6.46 15.43 9.69
N LYS A 28 -7.09 14.25 9.72
CA LYS A 28 -7.13 13.31 8.60
C LYS A 28 -8.43 13.46 7.79
N PHE A 29 -8.31 13.30 6.49
CA PHE A 29 -9.39 13.37 5.52
C PHE A 29 -9.88 11.99 5.10
N MET A 30 -11.18 11.85 4.93
CA MET A 30 -11.84 10.57 4.73
C MET A 30 -13.01 10.68 3.75
N CYS A 31 -13.22 9.66 2.92
CA CYS A 31 -14.46 9.54 2.15
C CYS A 31 -15.63 9.18 3.06
N LEU A 32 -16.86 9.21 2.55
CA LEU A 32 -18.03 8.86 3.35
C LEU A 32 -18.01 7.44 3.91
N PRO A 33 -17.70 6.40 3.11
CA PRO A 33 -17.49 5.06 3.66
C PRO A 33 -16.38 5.02 4.71
N CYS A 34 -15.26 5.72 4.49
CA CYS A 34 -14.24 5.85 5.52
C CYS A 34 -14.84 6.52 6.77
N LYS A 35 -15.49 7.69 6.68
CA LYS A 35 -16.13 8.35 7.85
C LYS A 35 -17.03 7.43 8.63
N GLU A 36 -17.97 6.79 7.95
CA GLU A 36 -18.96 5.93 8.59
C GLU A 36 -18.26 4.72 9.25
N LEU A 37 -17.28 4.11 8.58
CA LEU A 37 -16.61 2.89 9.06
C LEU A 37 -15.50 3.16 10.09
N VAL A 38 -14.83 4.30 9.96
CA VAL A 38 -13.62 4.69 10.67
C VAL A 38 -13.94 5.62 11.82
N HIS A 39 -14.74 6.65 11.59
CA HIS A 39 -14.95 7.68 12.59
C HIS A 39 -16.21 7.44 13.43
N ASP A 40 -17.33 7.16 12.76
CA ASP A 40 -18.62 7.02 13.45
C ASP A 40 -18.68 5.70 14.27
N ASN A 41 -17.99 4.65 13.80
CA ASN A 41 -18.07 3.30 14.36
C ASN A 41 -16.92 2.92 15.31
N LEU A 42 -15.80 3.64 15.32
CA LEU A 42 -14.69 3.37 16.26
C LEU A 42 -14.89 4.16 17.56
N LYS A 43 -15.04 3.44 18.67
CA LYS A 43 -15.25 4.05 20.00
C LYS A 43 -14.15 5.04 20.39
N SER A 44 -12.91 4.77 19.97
CA SER A 44 -11.75 5.64 20.19
C SER A 44 -11.87 6.98 19.47
N LEU A 45 -12.70 7.09 18.43
CA LEU A 45 -12.83 8.30 17.60
C LEU A 45 -14.21 8.95 17.68
N GLN A 46 -15.16 8.35 18.41
CA GLN A 46 -16.53 8.90 18.55
C GLN A 46 -16.60 10.29 19.21
N HIS A 47 -15.54 10.69 19.92
CA HIS A 47 -15.46 11.99 20.58
C HIS A 47 -14.79 13.07 19.71
N HIS A 48 -14.26 12.69 18.56
CA HIS A 48 -13.66 13.62 17.62
C HIS A 48 -14.75 14.38 16.84
N GLY A 49 -14.49 15.64 16.53
CA GLY A 49 -15.27 16.44 15.60
C GLY A 49 -15.06 15.99 14.17
N ILE A 50 -16.14 15.99 13.39
CA ILE A 50 -16.07 15.75 11.95
C ILE A 50 -16.64 16.96 11.23
N THR A 51 -15.81 17.56 10.40
CA THR A 51 -16.22 18.67 9.57
C THR A 51 -16.34 18.23 8.12
N ASN A 52 -17.44 18.62 7.46
CA ASN A 52 -17.60 18.41 6.03
C ASN A 52 -16.59 19.29 5.28
N VAL A 53 -15.85 18.67 4.37
CA VAL A 53 -14.78 19.35 3.61
C VAL A 53 -15.34 20.48 2.75
N VAL A 54 -16.59 20.33 2.27
CA VAL A 54 -17.26 21.37 1.48
C VAL A 54 -17.51 22.63 2.32
N ASP A 55 -17.74 22.49 3.63
CA ASP A 55 -18.00 23.62 4.52
C ASP A 55 -16.69 24.32 4.92
N ILE A 56 -15.60 23.57 5.12
CA ILE A 56 -14.25 24.12 5.34
C ILE A 56 -13.83 25.07 4.21
N VAL A 57 -14.14 24.70 2.97
CA VAL A 57 -13.65 25.43 1.79
C VAL A 57 -14.56 26.58 1.37
N LYS A 58 -15.84 26.58 1.80
CA LYS A 58 -16.68 27.79 1.71
C LYS A 58 -16.14 28.92 2.59
N ASP A 59 -15.62 28.56 3.77
CA ASP A 59 -15.12 29.52 4.75
C ASP A 59 -13.66 29.93 4.49
N ASN A 60 -12.89 29.14 3.74
CA ASN A 60 -11.51 29.44 3.35
C ASN A 60 -11.17 28.83 1.96
N PRO A 61 -11.30 29.61 0.87
CA PRO A 61 -11.13 29.12 -0.51
C PRO A 61 -9.68 28.75 -0.88
N ASP A 62 -8.68 29.09 -0.06
CA ASP A 62 -7.25 28.85 -0.30
C ASP A 62 -6.69 27.57 0.37
N ILE A 63 -7.53 26.74 1.01
CA ILE A 63 -7.14 25.52 1.75
C ILE A 63 -6.48 24.42 0.89
N GLY A 64 -6.25 24.67 -0.40
CA GLY A 64 -5.44 23.83 -1.28
C GLY A 64 -3.96 24.23 -1.40
N ASN A 65 -3.54 25.39 -0.88
CA ASN A 65 -2.15 25.88 -1.01
C ASN A 65 -1.35 25.87 0.28
N ASP A 66 -2.00 25.77 1.43
CA ASP A 66 -1.31 25.70 2.72
C ASP A 66 -1.08 24.23 3.07
N ASN A 67 0.13 23.76 2.76
CA ASN A 67 0.71 22.59 3.40
C ASN A 67 0.65 22.84 4.91
N PRO A 68 -0.03 22.00 5.74
CA PRO A 68 -0.09 22.28 7.15
C PRO A 68 1.34 22.19 7.70
N ASP A 69 1.89 23.34 8.03
CA ASP A 69 3.13 23.52 8.75
C ASP A 69 2.95 22.80 10.09
N ILE A 70 3.45 21.57 10.18
CA ILE A 70 3.47 20.80 11.42
C ILE A 70 4.57 21.46 12.25
N GLY A 71 4.13 22.21 13.27
CA GLY A 71 4.99 22.96 14.16
C GLY A 71 6.22 22.18 14.60
N ASN A 72 7.38 22.82 14.42
CA ASN A 72 8.61 22.50 15.14
C ASN A 72 8.28 22.30 16.62
N ASP A 73 8.52 21.11 17.17
CA ASP A 73 9.07 20.91 18.52
C ASP A 73 9.35 19.42 18.80
N ASN A 74 10.48 18.92 18.32
CA ASN A 74 11.53 18.25 19.09
C ASN A 74 12.52 17.56 18.13
N PRO A 75 13.84 17.72 18.34
CA PRO A 75 14.82 17.02 17.52
C PRO A 75 14.87 15.56 17.97
N VAL A 76 14.10 14.69 17.31
CA VAL A 76 14.40 13.26 17.33
C VAL A 76 15.83 13.13 16.83
N GLN A 77 16.73 12.69 17.71
CA GLN A 77 18.14 12.53 17.37
C GLN A 77 18.23 11.57 16.19
N ARG A 78 18.70 12.12 15.06
CA ARG A 78 18.84 11.45 13.77
C ARG A 78 19.98 10.46 13.82
N GLU A 79 19.72 9.22 14.21
CA GLU A 79 20.54 8.10 13.72
C GLU A 79 20.00 7.71 12.33
N VAL A 80 20.61 8.32 11.32
CA VAL A 80 20.43 7.93 9.93
C VAL A 80 21.19 6.62 9.76
N ALA A 81 20.51 5.47 9.88
CA ALA A 81 21.08 4.27 9.29
C ALA A 81 21.09 4.45 7.77
N SER A 82 22.28 4.32 7.20
CA SER A 82 22.58 4.62 5.81
C SER A 82 22.12 3.51 4.85
N GLU A 83 21.03 2.80 5.15
CA GLU A 83 20.73 1.57 4.42
C GLU A 83 19.73 1.73 3.28
N VAL A 84 18.91 2.79 3.25
CA VAL A 84 17.78 2.79 2.30
C VAL A 84 17.74 3.97 1.35
N ILE A 85 17.96 5.21 1.77
CA ILE A 85 17.93 6.35 0.83
C ILE A 85 19.01 7.37 1.15
N SER A 86 19.87 7.67 0.17
CA SER A 86 20.75 8.84 0.21
C SER A 86 20.17 10.06 -0.52
N SER A 87 19.41 9.84 -1.60
CA SER A 87 18.91 10.91 -2.48
C SER A 87 17.86 10.39 -3.46
N VAL A 88 16.99 11.27 -3.96
CA VAL A 88 16.15 10.97 -5.15
C VAL A 88 17.01 11.13 -6.41
N LEU A 89 17.05 10.10 -7.25
CA LEU A 89 17.73 10.11 -8.55
C LEU A 89 16.84 10.70 -9.64
N ASN A 90 15.57 10.27 -9.67
CA ASN A 90 14.60 10.73 -10.64
C ASN A 90 13.17 10.62 -10.09
N SER A 91 12.22 11.27 -10.74
CA SER A 91 10.80 11.11 -10.44
C SER A 91 9.95 11.10 -11.72
N TYR A 92 8.91 10.28 -11.70
CA TYR A 92 7.98 10.11 -12.82
C TYR A 92 6.61 10.57 -12.38
N THR A 93 6.11 11.62 -13.03
CA THR A 93 4.78 12.15 -12.75
C THR A 93 3.77 11.36 -13.57
N THR A 94 2.80 10.74 -12.90
CA THR A 94 1.75 9.95 -13.55
C THR A 94 0.60 10.84 -14.02
N THR A 95 -0.53 10.26 -14.40
CA THR A 95 -1.79 10.99 -14.64
C THR A 95 -2.90 10.61 -13.66
N ILE A 96 -2.55 9.84 -12.61
CA ILE A 96 -3.43 9.47 -11.50
C ILE A 96 -2.97 10.15 -10.21
N PRO A 97 -3.88 10.36 -9.26
CA PRO A 97 -3.57 11.04 -8.01
C PRO A 97 -2.90 10.12 -6.95
N VAL A 98 -2.87 8.80 -7.16
CA VAL A 98 -2.28 7.82 -6.22
C VAL A 98 -1.69 6.62 -6.95
N ILE A 99 -0.53 6.16 -6.48
CA ILE A 99 0.12 4.91 -6.91
C ILE A 99 0.12 3.95 -5.73
N ASN A 100 -0.92 3.12 -5.68
CA ASN A 100 -1.21 2.27 -4.53
C ASN A 100 -0.44 0.95 -4.53
N SER A 101 -0.02 0.49 -5.71
CA SER A 101 0.68 -0.76 -5.89
C SER A 101 1.70 -0.60 -7.01
N LEU A 102 2.91 -1.06 -6.72
CA LEU A 102 4.05 -1.13 -7.61
C LEU A 102 4.60 -2.55 -7.48
N ASP A 103 5.07 -3.09 -8.59
CA ASP A 103 5.92 -4.28 -8.57
C ASP A 103 7.04 -4.11 -9.59
N CYS A 104 8.19 -4.71 -9.32
CA CYS A 104 9.40 -4.58 -10.12
C CYS A 104 9.81 -5.97 -10.62
N SER A 105 9.93 -6.18 -11.93
CA SER A 105 10.37 -7.48 -12.47
C SER A 105 11.89 -7.67 -12.41
N GLU A 106 12.32 -8.93 -12.55
CA GLU A 106 13.76 -9.29 -12.58
C GLU A 106 14.50 -8.58 -13.73
N ASP A 107 13.81 -8.26 -14.82
CA ASP A 107 14.36 -7.52 -15.97
C ASP A 107 14.38 -6.00 -15.77
N GLY A 108 14.03 -5.51 -14.57
CA GLY A 108 14.07 -4.10 -14.19
C GLY A 108 12.89 -3.29 -14.71
N PHE A 109 11.80 -3.96 -15.11
CA PHE A 109 10.57 -3.27 -15.47
C PHE A 109 9.76 -2.92 -14.23
N VAL A 110 9.25 -1.70 -14.19
CA VAL A 110 8.36 -1.22 -13.12
C VAL A 110 6.93 -1.32 -13.61
N TYR A 111 6.14 -2.06 -12.86
CA TYR A 111 4.74 -2.29 -13.12
C TYR A 111 3.92 -1.48 -12.13
N PHE A 112 2.96 -0.76 -12.66
CA PHE A 112 1.95 -0.06 -11.90
C PHE A 112 0.73 0.05 -12.79
N MET A 113 -0.46 -0.04 -12.23
CA MET A 113 -1.66 0.06 -13.05
C MET A 113 -2.29 1.43 -13.00
N HIS A 114 -2.23 2.10 -14.14
CA HIS A 114 -3.03 3.27 -14.44
C HIS A 114 -4.36 2.85 -15.05
N GLN A 115 -5.47 3.05 -14.33
CA GLN A 115 -6.81 2.79 -14.83
C GLN A 115 -7.67 4.04 -14.82
N LYS A 116 -8.09 4.49 -15.99
CA LYS A 116 -9.30 5.30 -16.13
C LYS A 116 -10.46 4.36 -16.38
N ILE A 117 -11.47 4.39 -15.52
CA ILE A 117 -12.63 3.47 -15.52
C ILE A 117 -13.38 3.45 -16.88
N ALA A 118 -13.20 4.47 -17.73
CA ALA A 118 -13.78 4.54 -19.08
C ALA A 118 -12.86 4.06 -20.22
N GLU A 119 -11.58 3.78 -19.95
CA GLU A 119 -10.60 3.42 -20.98
C GLU A 119 -10.39 1.89 -21.06
N LYS A 120 -10.16 1.38 -22.29
CA LYS A 120 -9.85 -0.03 -22.58
C LYS A 120 -8.34 -0.29 -22.56
N SER A 121 -7.59 0.42 -21.74
CA SER A 121 -6.13 0.35 -21.72
C SER A 121 -5.60 0.49 -20.30
N ILE A 122 -4.56 -0.26 -20.00
CA ILE A 122 -3.77 -0.12 -18.77
C ILE A 122 -2.39 0.33 -19.20
N LEU A 123 -1.86 1.37 -18.54
CA LEU A 123 -0.46 1.71 -18.70
C LEU A 123 0.37 0.70 -17.90
N VAL A 124 1.23 -0.04 -18.57
CA VAL A 124 2.15 -1.00 -17.98
C VAL A 124 3.46 -0.86 -18.72
N LYS A 125 4.49 -0.21 -18.14
CA LYS A 125 5.87 -0.41 -18.64
C LYS A 125 6.97 0.20 -17.78
N GLY A 126 8.07 -0.55 -17.73
CA GLY A 126 9.41 -0.14 -17.40
C GLY A 126 10.33 0.31 -18.55
N GLU A 127 11.60 0.52 -18.17
CA GLU A 127 12.51 1.56 -18.67
C GLU A 127 11.92 2.97 -18.65
N LEU A 128 11.01 3.29 -17.71
CA LEU A 128 10.62 4.68 -17.42
C LEU A 128 10.20 5.48 -18.68
N LYS A 129 9.71 4.75 -19.70
CA LYS A 129 9.21 5.20 -20.99
C LYS A 129 7.83 4.57 -21.14
N GLU A 130 6.81 5.40 -21.29
CA GLU A 130 5.43 4.96 -21.33
C GLU A 130 5.19 3.94 -22.47
N SER A 131 4.63 2.79 -22.14
CA SER A 131 3.85 2.01 -23.11
C SER A 131 2.52 1.60 -22.50
N SER A 132 1.48 1.61 -23.33
CA SER A 132 0.15 1.18 -22.96
C SER A 132 -0.14 -0.20 -23.54
N ILE A 133 -0.70 -1.08 -22.72
CA ILE A 133 -1.29 -2.34 -23.17
C ILE A 133 -2.77 -2.07 -23.40
N LYS A 134 -3.23 -2.29 -24.63
CA LYS A 134 -4.66 -2.23 -24.95
C LYS A 134 -5.32 -3.53 -24.50
N LEU A 135 -6.34 -3.41 -23.66
CA LEU A 135 -7.05 -4.55 -23.11
C LEU A 135 -8.05 -5.13 -24.12
N SER A 136 -8.24 -6.44 -24.06
CA SER A 136 -9.31 -7.14 -24.79
C SER A 136 -10.71 -6.78 -24.27
N LYS A 137 -10.83 -6.41 -22.99
CA LYS A 137 -12.07 -5.98 -22.32
C LYS A 137 -11.82 -4.82 -21.36
N SER A 138 -12.83 -3.99 -21.15
CA SER A 138 -12.79 -2.97 -20.09
C SER A 138 -12.81 -3.64 -18.72
N LEU A 139 -11.96 -3.16 -17.82
CA LEU A 139 -12.08 -3.45 -16.40
C LEU A 139 -13.33 -2.78 -15.84
N LYS A 140 -14.00 -3.44 -14.88
CA LYS A 140 -15.27 -2.96 -14.33
C LYS A 140 -15.07 -2.11 -13.08
N LYS A 141 -13.96 -2.34 -12.36
CA LYS A 141 -13.64 -1.71 -11.09
C LYS A 141 -12.17 -1.32 -11.05
N ARG A 142 -11.83 -0.46 -10.11
CA ARG A 142 -10.45 -0.04 -9.87
C ARG A 142 -9.59 -1.25 -9.45
N ILE A 143 -8.34 -1.27 -9.88
CA ILE A 143 -7.32 -2.22 -9.39
C ILE A 143 -7.00 -1.96 -7.92
N PHE A 144 -6.97 -3.02 -7.11
CA PHE A 144 -6.62 -2.93 -5.70
C PHE A 144 -5.13 -3.25 -5.45
N ASP A 145 -4.64 -4.36 -5.98
CA ASP A 145 -3.23 -4.75 -5.93
C ASP A 145 -2.76 -5.41 -7.23
N ILE A 146 -1.45 -5.48 -7.41
CA ILE A 146 -0.78 -6.14 -8.53
C ILE A 146 0.38 -7.00 -8.04
N ALA A 147 0.77 -7.97 -8.87
CA ALA A 147 2.03 -8.69 -8.73
C ALA A 147 2.53 -9.14 -10.11
N ILE A 148 3.82 -9.41 -10.24
CA ILE A 148 4.46 -9.87 -11.47
C ILE A 148 5.00 -11.27 -11.25
N ASN A 149 4.64 -12.18 -12.15
CA ASN A 149 5.21 -13.53 -12.14
C ASN A 149 6.54 -13.56 -12.91
N ARG A 150 7.21 -14.71 -12.90
CA ARG A 150 8.51 -14.87 -13.58
C ARG A 150 8.46 -14.83 -15.11
N ASP A 151 7.28 -14.90 -15.69
CA ASP A 151 7.07 -14.80 -17.14
C ASP A 151 6.72 -13.34 -17.54
N ASP A 152 6.96 -12.36 -16.64
CA ASP A 152 6.59 -10.95 -16.77
C ASP A 152 5.08 -10.72 -17.01
N GLU A 153 4.24 -11.67 -16.57
CA GLU A 153 2.80 -11.54 -16.65
C GLU A 153 2.26 -10.83 -15.43
N LEU A 154 1.41 -9.84 -15.67
CA LEU A 154 0.83 -8.99 -14.64
C LEU A 154 -0.41 -9.66 -14.03
N LEU A 155 -0.30 -10.01 -12.75
CA LEU A 155 -1.40 -10.45 -11.91
C LEU A 155 -2.05 -9.26 -11.21
N PHE A 156 -3.36 -9.31 -11.03
CA PHE A 156 -4.10 -8.25 -10.36
C PHE A 156 -5.44 -8.69 -9.80
N ASN A 157 -5.94 -7.91 -8.85
CA ASN A 157 -7.32 -7.99 -8.36
C ASN A 157 -8.02 -6.62 -8.47
N GLU A 158 -9.34 -6.67 -8.66
CA GLU A 158 -10.20 -5.50 -8.64
C GLU A 158 -10.76 -5.24 -7.23
N MET A 159 -11.08 -3.98 -6.92
CA MET A 159 -11.69 -3.58 -5.65
C MET A 159 -13.00 -4.31 -5.36
N VAL A 160 -13.25 -4.53 -4.06
CA VAL A 160 -14.50 -4.89 -3.32
C VAL A 160 -15.61 -5.59 -4.13
N ASP A 161 -16.10 -6.74 -3.66
CA ASP A 161 -17.09 -7.59 -4.36
C ASP A 161 -16.58 -8.20 -5.67
N ASN A 162 -15.27 -8.42 -5.78
CA ASN A 162 -14.67 -9.33 -6.75
C ASN A 162 -13.89 -10.40 -5.97
N ASN A 163 -13.97 -11.65 -6.43
CA ASN A 163 -13.32 -12.80 -5.80
C ASN A 163 -12.15 -13.32 -6.65
N ASN A 164 -11.86 -12.70 -7.78
CA ASN A 164 -10.92 -13.19 -8.77
C ASN A 164 -9.55 -12.53 -8.63
N VAL A 165 -8.51 -13.34 -8.78
CA VAL A 165 -7.19 -12.87 -9.23
C VAL A 165 -7.12 -13.13 -10.73
N CYS A 166 -6.83 -12.06 -11.48
CA CYS A 166 -6.73 -12.08 -12.93
C CYS A 166 -5.28 -11.95 -13.36
N MET A 167 -4.99 -12.44 -14.55
CA MET A 167 -3.72 -12.28 -15.24
C MET A 167 -3.94 -11.50 -16.53
N LEU A 168 -3.12 -10.48 -16.77
CA LEU A 168 -3.02 -9.73 -18.00
C LEU A 168 -1.82 -10.25 -18.81
N SER A 169 -2.10 -10.86 -19.94
CA SER A 169 -1.08 -11.26 -20.91
C SER A 169 -0.55 -10.06 -21.70
N GLN A 170 0.62 -10.24 -22.34
CA GLN A 170 1.23 -9.23 -23.21
C GLN A 170 0.35 -8.86 -24.42
N SER A 171 -0.54 -9.75 -24.86
CA SER A 171 -1.50 -9.47 -25.94
C SER A 171 -2.70 -8.63 -25.51
N GLY A 172 -2.81 -8.32 -24.20
CA GLY A 172 -3.91 -7.57 -23.61
C GLY A 172 -5.10 -8.44 -23.19
N GLU A 173 -5.01 -9.77 -23.28
CA GLU A 173 -6.05 -10.67 -22.79
C GLU A 173 -6.03 -10.79 -21.26
N ILE A 174 -7.22 -10.79 -20.65
CA ILE A 174 -7.41 -10.90 -19.20
C ILE A 174 -8.15 -12.20 -18.89
N ASN A 175 -7.48 -13.10 -18.18
CA ASN A 175 -7.99 -14.39 -17.73
C ASN A 175 -8.02 -14.47 -16.21
N THR A 176 -9.08 -15.06 -15.64
CA THR A 176 -9.09 -15.39 -14.20
C THR A 176 -8.18 -16.59 -13.98
N VAL A 177 -7.20 -16.45 -13.07
CA VAL A 177 -6.27 -17.53 -12.71
C VAL A 177 -6.62 -18.17 -11.38
N ILE A 178 -7.18 -17.40 -10.44
CA ILE A 178 -7.65 -17.88 -9.14
C ILE A 178 -9.04 -17.32 -8.86
N ASP A 179 -9.94 -18.18 -8.41
CA ASP A 179 -11.23 -17.80 -7.80
C ASP A 179 -11.15 -18.04 -6.29
N THR A 180 -11.26 -16.98 -5.51
CA THR A 180 -11.21 -17.00 -4.04
C THR A 180 -12.61 -17.02 -3.41
N SER A 181 -13.67 -17.24 -4.20
CA SER A 181 -15.05 -17.19 -3.73
C SER A 181 -15.30 -18.04 -2.47
N PRO A 182 -16.05 -17.51 -1.47
CA PRO A 182 -16.74 -16.22 -1.46
C PRO A 182 -15.90 -15.07 -0.90
N MET A 183 -14.58 -15.24 -0.78
CA MET A 183 -13.66 -14.25 -0.21
C MET A 183 -13.24 -13.22 -1.26
N ARG A 184 -12.84 -12.03 -0.81
CA ARG A 184 -12.13 -11.08 -1.66
C ARG A 184 -10.62 -11.28 -1.54
N PRO A 185 -9.86 -11.28 -2.64
CA PRO A 185 -8.42 -11.07 -2.62
C PRO A 185 -8.14 -9.60 -2.29
N LEU A 186 -7.13 -9.37 -1.46
CA LEU A 186 -6.65 -8.08 -1.02
C LEU A 186 -5.25 -7.85 -1.56
N SER A 187 -4.26 -8.59 -1.08
CA SER A 187 -2.87 -8.46 -1.49
C SER A 187 -2.44 -9.58 -2.41
N LEU A 188 -1.52 -9.27 -3.33
CA LEU A 188 -0.90 -10.21 -4.24
C LEU A 188 0.62 -10.11 -4.11
N HIS A 189 1.29 -11.25 -4.13
CA HIS A 189 2.74 -11.33 -4.22
C HIS A 189 3.15 -12.60 -4.93
N VAL A 190 4.23 -12.56 -5.71
CA VAL A 190 4.84 -13.77 -6.27
C VAL A 190 6.22 -13.95 -5.68
N ASN A 191 6.42 -15.06 -4.96
CA ASN A 191 7.72 -15.31 -4.34
C ASN A 191 8.74 -15.88 -5.34
N ARG A 192 9.98 -16.06 -4.87
CA ARG A 192 11.09 -16.63 -5.64
C ARG A 192 10.91 -18.09 -6.11
N TYR A 193 9.82 -18.75 -5.75
CA TYR A 193 9.48 -20.09 -6.20
C TYR A 193 8.36 -20.07 -7.25
N ASN A 194 7.98 -18.89 -7.74
CA ASN A 194 6.84 -18.67 -8.64
C ASN A 194 5.51 -19.13 -8.02
N GLU A 195 5.38 -18.97 -6.70
CA GLU A 195 4.14 -19.22 -5.97
C GLU A 195 3.40 -17.91 -5.79
N LEU A 196 2.11 -17.91 -6.12
CA LEU A 196 1.23 -16.76 -5.91
C LEU A 196 0.73 -16.77 -4.46
N ILE A 197 1.06 -15.75 -3.71
CA ILE A 197 0.61 -15.52 -2.34
C ILE A 197 -0.51 -14.49 -2.37
N VAL A 198 -1.65 -14.85 -1.81
CA VAL A 198 -2.87 -14.02 -1.83
C VAL A 198 -3.35 -13.79 -0.41
N GLY A 199 -3.37 -12.53 0.02
CA GLY A 199 -4.09 -12.13 1.22
C GLY A 199 -5.58 -12.06 0.90
N ILE A 200 -6.42 -12.70 1.71
CA ILE A 200 -7.86 -12.74 1.51
C ILE A 200 -8.62 -12.32 2.76
N LYS A 201 -9.81 -11.76 2.55
CA LYS A 201 -10.75 -11.46 3.62
C LYS A 201 -12.18 -11.80 3.18
N GLU A 202 -13.02 -12.15 4.15
CA GLU A 202 -14.46 -12.21 3.95
C GLU A 202 -15.01 -10.89 3.41
N GLN A 203 -15.93 -11.00 2.46
CA GLN A 203 -16.63 -9.85 1.89
C GLN A 203 -17.36 -9.05 2.97
N GLY A 204 -17.60 -7.77 2.69
CA GLY A 204 -18.22 -6.84 3.63
C GLY A 204 -17.28 -5.70 4.05
N PRO A 205 -17.56 -5.02 5.18
CA PRO A 205 -16.83 -3.83 5.56
C PRO A 205 -15.34 -4.12 5.80
N ILE A 206 -14.50 -3.09 5.63
CA ILE A 206 -13.08 -3.15 5.97
C ILE A 206 -12.95 -3.29 7.49
N PHE A 207 -13.62 -2.40 8.23
CA PHE A 207 -13.68 -2.34 9.70
C PHE A 207 -15.13 -2.11 10.18
N PRO A 208 -15.48 -2.47 11.42
CA PRO A 208 -14.68 -3.23 12.38
C PRO A 208 -14.45 -4.68 11.92
N VAL A 209 -13.38 -5.31 12.41
CA VAL A 209 -13.12 -6.71 12.06
C VAL A 209 -14.03 -7.61 12.88
N GLN A 210 -14.89 -8.38 12.20
CA GLN A 210 -15.74 -9.36 12.87
C GLN A 210 -14.89 -10.52 13.39
N LYS A 211 -15.03 -10.88 14.66
CA LYS A 211 -14.24 -11.91 15.35
C LYS A 211 -14.07 -13.19 14.51
N ASP A 212 -15.17 -13.68 13.98
CA ASP A 212 -15.24 -14.96 13.25
C ASP A 212 -15.07 -14.83 11.73
N SER A 213 -14.79 -13.62 11.21
CA SER A 213 -14.58 -13.44 9.77
C SER A 213 -13.34 -14.18 9.26
N VAL A 214 -13.38 -14.60 8.01
CA VAL A 214 -12.23 -15.23 7.35
C VAL A 214 -11.21 -14.15 6.98
N ARG A 215 -9.96 -14.35 7.39
CA ARG A 215 -8.82 -13.44 7.20
C ARG A 215 -7.56 -14.27 7.11
N GLN A 216 -7.09 -14.53 5.89
CA GLN A 216 -6.09 -15.55 5.65
C GLN A 216 -5.10 -15.11 4.60
N ILE A 217 -3.96 -15.79 4.59
CA ILE A 217 -3.06 -15.79 3.44
C ILE A 217 -3.10 -17.18 2.83
N ILE A 218 -3.25 -17.25 1.51
CA ILE A 218 -3.22 -18.50 0.76
C ILE A 218 -2.02 -18.48 -0.18
N ILE A 219 -1.20 -19.52 -0.13
CA ILE A 219 -0.11 -19.75 -1.08
C ILE A 219 -0.60 -20.74 -2.13
N PHE A 220 -0.57 -20.33 -3.39
CA PHE A 220 -0.85 -21.15 -4.56
C PHE A 220 0.45 -21.52 -5.26
N GLY A 221 0.59 -22.78 -5.66
CA GLY A 221 1.71 -23.21 -6.49
C GLY A 221 1.66 -22.59 -7.88
N SER A 222 2.74 -22.77 -8.65
CA SER A 222 2.81 -22.34 -10.05
C SER A 222 1.76 -23.02 -10.96
N ASP A 223 1.11 -24.08 -10.48
CA ASP A 223 -0.02 -24.75 -11.14
C ASP A 223 -1.39 -24.19 -10.70
N ASN A 224 -1.40 -23.04 -10.01
CA ASN A 224 -2.57 -22.37 -9.43
C ASN A 224 -3.33 -23.21 -8.39
N LYS A 225 -2.75 -24.30 -7.88
CA LYS A 225 -3.36 -25.08 -6.79
C LYS A 225 -2.97 -24.54 -5.43
N LYS A 226 -3.94 -24.47 -4.52
CA LYS A 226 -3.72 -24.11 -3.11
C LYS A 226 -2.73 -25.09 -2.47
N LYS A 227 -1.62 -24.58 -1.94
CA LYS A 227 -0.60 -25.32 -1.19
C LYS A 227 -0.74 -25.14 0.32
N VAL A 228 -0.85 -23.89 0.75
CA VAL A 228 -0.84 -23.51 2.17
C VAL A 228 -1.95 -22.51 2.44
N THR A 229 -2.52 -22.58 3.64
CA THR A 229 -3.41 -21.53 4.18
C THR A 229 -2.92 -21.15 5.57
N LEU A 230 -2.56 -19.88 5.72
CA LEU A 230 -2.18 -19.27 6.99
C LEU A 230 -3.38 -18.51 7.54
N ASP A 231 -3.79 -18.84 8.75
CA ASP A 231 -4.98 -18.26 9.38
C ASP A 231 -4.72 -17.91 10.84
N THR A 232 -4.38 -18.92 11.63
CA THR A 232 -4.12 -18.78 13.06
C THR A 232 -2.69 -19.17 13.41
N ASP A 233 -2.18 -18.59 14.50
CA ASP A 233 -0.95 -19.04 15.13
C ASP A 233 -1.10 -20.42 15.78
N THR A 234 0.00 -20.93 16.34
CA THR A 234 0.04 -22.23 17.04
C THR A 234 -0.84 -22.30 18.30
N LYS A 235 -1.39 -21.18 18.77
CA LYS A 235 -2.33 -21.08 19.89
C LYS A 235 -3.78 -20.87 19.43
N GLY A 236 -4.05 -20.93 18.12
CA GLY A 236 -5.39 -20.73 17.55
C GLY A 236 -5.84 -19.26 17.50
N ARG A 237 -4.93 -18.29 17.68
CA ARG A 237 -5.25 -16.86 17.57
C ARG A 237 -5.07 -16.43 16.12
N LYS A 238 -5.99 -15.61 15.60
CA LYS A 238 -5.93 -15.08 14.23
C LYS A 238 -4.65 -14.29 14.02
N LEU A 239 -3.93 -14.59 12.93
CA LEU A 239 -2.69 -13.92 12.55
C LEU A 239 -2.97 -12.53 11.98
N PHE A 240 -4.08 -12.39 11.25
CA PHE A 240 -4.38 -11.21 10.43
C PHE A 240 -5.76 -10.60 10.75
N ASN A 241 -5.85 -9.30 10.52
CA ASN A 241 -7.05 -8.46 10.56
C ASN A 241 -7.45 -8.01 9.14
N TYR A 242 -6.49 -7.47 8.40
CA TYR A 242 -6.64 -7.01 7.03
C TYR A 242 -5.27 -7.07 6.32
N PRO A 243 -4.91 -8.19 5.66
CA PRO A 243 -3.63 -8.36 5.00
C PRO A 243 -3.56 -7.51 3.71
N ALA A 244 -3.17 -6.23 3.86
CA ALA A 244 -3.23 -5.21 2.83
C ALA A 244 -2.11 -5.33 1.78
N ARG A 245 -0.91 -5.72 2.21
CA ARG A 245 0.26 -6.01 1.37
C ARG A 245 1.06 -7.17 1.93
N ILE A 246 1.71 -7.90 1.04
CA ILE A 246 2.53 -9.08 1.37
C ILE A 246 3.82 -9.00 0.57
N GLU A 247 4.93 -9.33 1.22
CA GLU A 247 6.23 -9.53 0.59
C GLU A 247 6.92 -10.76 1.20
N THR A 248 7.95 -11.27 0.52
CA THR A 248 8.75 -12.40 1.04
C THR A 248 10.24 -12.15 0.94
N ASP A 249 10.99 -12.52 1.97
CA ASP A 249 12.45 -12.54 1.89
C ASP A 249 13.00 -13.78 1.16
N SER A 250 14.34 -13.82 1.03
CA SER A 250 15.03 -14.92 0.36
C SER A 250 14.82 -16.30 1.02
N THR A 251 14.40 -16.32 2.29
CA THR A 251 14.10 -17.51 3.09
C THR A 251 12.62 -17.90 3.10
N ASN A 252 11.78 -17.15 2.38
CA ASN A 252 10.33 -17.32 2.28
C ASN A 252 9.58 -17.04 3.59
N VAL A 253 10.10 -16.17 4.45
CA VAL A 253 9.29 -15.55 5.50
C VAL A 253 8.39 -14.52 4.85
N LEU A 254 7.10 -14.52 5.22
CA LEU A 254 6.11 -13.58 4.73
C LEU A 254 6.06 -12.37 5.67
N TYR A 255 6.14 -11.19 5.10
CA TYR A 255 5.95 -9.91 5.78
C TYR A 255 4.64 -9.31 5.31
N VAL A 256 3.73 -9.05 6.25
CA VAL A 256 2.35 -8.67 5.94
C VAL A 256 2.03 -7.34 6.57
N ALA A 257 1.66 -6.35 5.76
CA ALA A 257 1.07 -5.11 6.25
C ALA A 257 -0.37 -5.42 6.65
N ASP A 258 -0.59 -5.57 7.95
CA ASP A 258 -1.88 -5.94 8.53
C ASP A 258 -2.54 -4.70 9.14
N TRP A 259 -3.58 -4.18 8.49
CA TRP A 259 -4.31 -3.03 9.01
C TRP A 259 -5.25 -3.42 10.15
N MET A 260 -5.36 -2.56 11.15
CA MET A 260 -6.11 -2.79 12.37
C MET A 260 -7.33 -1.86 12.46
N ASP A 261 -8.39 -2.35 13.10
CA ASP A 261 -9.62 -1.59 13.27
C ASP A 261 -9.53 -0.57 14.41
N THR A 262 -8.73 -0.81 15.45
CA THR A 262 -8.86 -0.07 16.72
C THR A 262 -8.55 1.43 16.60
N ASP A 263 -7.51 1.80 15.86
CA ASP A 263 -6.97 3.17 15.86
C ASP A 263 -6.45 3.63 14.49
N LEU A 264 -6.91 2.98 13.40
CA LEU A 264 -6.43 3.26 12.03
C LEU A 264 -4.91 3.16 11.91
N SER A 265 -4.38 2.22 12.68
CA SER A 265 -3.01 1.80 12.65
C SER A 265 -2.91 0.51 11.85
N GLY A 266 -1.69 0.08 11.60
CA GLY A 266 -1.41 -1.27 11.22
C GLY A 266 -0.20 -1.78 11.96
N LYS A 267 0.18 -2.99 11.59
CA LYS A 267 1.41 -3.62 12.02
C LYS A 267 1.99 -4.40 10.86
N ILE A 268 3.28 -4.67 10.92
CA ILE A 268 3.87 -5.73 10.12
C ILE A 268 3.80 -7.03 10.91
N VAL A 269 3.27 -8.07 10.28
CA VAL A 269 3.26 -9.44 10.81
C VAL A 269 4.26 -10.25 9.99
N ALA A 270 5.32 -10.74 10.65
CA ALA A 270 6.28 -11.65 10.03
C ALA A 270 5.95 -13.09 10.41
N VAL A 271 5.72 -13.95 9.42
CA VAL A 271 5.28 -15.34 9.62
C VAL A 271 5.97 -16.26 8.63
N ASP A 272 6.37 -17.47 9.06
CA ASP A 272 6.84 -18.48 8.11
C ASP A 272 5.70 -19.23 7.42
N THR A 273 6.04 -20.02 6.40
CA THR A 273 5.06 -20.82 5.64
C THR A 273 4.39 -21.94 6.45
N ASN A 274 4.82 -22.19 7.69
CA ASN A 274 4.13 -23.09 8.62
C ASN A 274 3.15 -22.35 9.55
N GLY A 275 3.03 -21.02 9.42
CA GLY A 275 2.17 -20.20 10.27
C GLY A 275 2.80 -19.82 11.61
N ASN A 276 4.10 -20.03 11.80
CA ASN A 276 4.76 -19.58 13.03
C ASN A 276 5.06 -18.09 12.94
N LEU A 277 4.49 -17.33 13.88
CA LEU A 277 4.80 -15.91 14.05
C LEU A 277 6.28 -15.75 14.43
N LYS A 278 7.03 -14.99 13.63
CA LYS A 278 8.42 -14.61 13.91
C LYS A 278 8.46 -13.38 14.80
N PHE A 279 7.81 -12.30 14.35
CA PHE A 279 7.65 -11.07 15.11
C PHE A 279 6.43 -10.27 14.60
N ALA A 280 6.08 -9.23 15.35
CA ALA A 280 5.17 -8.18 14.88
C ALA A 280 5.76 -6.81 15.19
N TYR A 281 5.62 -5.86 14.27
CA TYR A 281 6.14 -4.50 14.41
C TYR A 281 5.01 -3.48 14.24
N ALA A 282 4.78 -2.66 15.25
CA ALA A 282 3.67 -1.68 15.31
C ALA A 282 4.15 -0.23 15.10
N GLY A 283 5.29 -0.04 14.43
CA GLY A 283 5.88 1.27 14.20
C GLY A 283 6.81 1.73 15.31
N HIS A 284 7.40 2.91 15.09
CA HIS A 284 8.25 3.56 16.09
C HIS A 284 7.36 4.22 17.16
N GLN A 285 7.79 4.18 18.42
CA GLN A 285 7.00 4.72 19.53
C GLN A 285 6.67 6.22 19.38
N ASP A 286 7.58 6.98 18.77
CA ASP A 286 7.43 8.43 18.55
C ASP A 286 6.64 8.78 17.27
N LEU A 287 6.34 7.80 16.42
CA LEU A 287 5.62 7.98 15.16
C LEU A 287 4.32 7.18 15.18
N GLN A 288 3.36 7.64 15.98
CA GLN A 288 2.04 7.03 16.10
C GLN A 288 0.95 7.98 15.60
N PRO A 289 -0.08 7.48 14.88
CA PRO A 289 -0.29 6.08 14.52
C PRO A 289 0.62 5.63 13.36
N PHE A 290 1.12 4.40 13.43
CA PHE A 290 1.84 3.74 12.34
C PHE A 290 0.87 3.15 11.33
N PHE A 291 0.97 3.55 10.05
CA PHE A 291 0.11 3.02 9.00
C PHE A 291 0.93 2.42 7.86
N PRO A 292 1.33 1.14 7.98
CA PRO A 292 2.13 0.46 6.97
C PRO A 292 1.29 0.24 5.71
N HIS A 293 1.83 0.66 4.57
CA HIS A 293 1.22 0.39 3.28
C HIS A 293 2.14 -0.50 2.44
N GLY A 294 3.23 0.06 1.92
CA GLY A 294 4.20 -0.65 1.09
C GLY A 294 5.22 -1.42 1.91
N ILE A 295 5.65 -2.55 1.38
CA ILE A 295 6.76 -3.36 1.89
C ILE A 295 7.70 -3.60 0.71
N ALA A 296 9.01 -3.54 0.94
CA ALA A 296 10.00 -4.01 -0.01
C ALA A 296 11.13 -4.71 0.75
N ILE A 297 11.69 -5.77 0.16
CA ILE A 297 12.81 -6.50 0.75
C ILE A 297 14.09 -6.13 0.02
N THR A 298 15.09 -5.69 0.79
CA THR A 298 16.44 -5.40 0.26
C THR A 298 17.17 -6.69 -0.14
N PRO A 299 18.23 -6.62 -0.97
CA PRO A 299 19.05 -7.79 -1.28
C PRO A 299 19.72 -8.48 -0.06
N SER A 300 19.84 -7.78 1.07
CA SER A 300 20.35 -8.33 2.34
C SER A 300 19.23 -8.80 3.28
N ASP A 301 18.01 -8.98 2.77
CA ASP A 301 16.81 -9.39 3.53
C ASP A 301 16.39 -8.42 4.66
N ASN A 302 16.87 -7.17 4.63
CA ASN A 302 16.27 -6.10 5.44
C ASN A 302 14.93 -5.68 4.83
N ILE A 303 13.99 -5.30 5.68
CA ILE A 303 12.60 -5.02 5.36
C ILE A 303 12.40 -3.51 5.39
N VAL A 304 12.02 -2.94 4.25
CA VAL A 304 11.67 -1.52 4.12
C VAL A 304 10.16 -1.37 4.12
N LEU A 305 9.66 -0.49 4.97
CA LEU A 305 8.23 -0.29 5.20
C LEU A 305 7.88 1.17 4.94
N SER A 306 6.81 1.44 4.19
CA SER A 306 6.29 2.79 4.09
C SER A 306 5.25 3.07 5.18
N ASP A 307 5.49 4.13 5.94
CA ASP A 307 4.52 4.69 6.87
C ASP A 307 3.83 5.88 6.21
N GLN A 308 2.62 5.63 5.70
CA GLN A 308 1.83 6.65 5.03
C GLN A 308 1.47 7.80 5.98
N SER A 309 1.20 7.49 7.26
CA SER A 309 0.69 8.47 8.21
C SER A 309 1.73 9.49 8.61
N ASN A 310 2.99 9.08 8.63
CA ASN A 310 4.13 9.88 9.09
C ASN A 310 5.09 10.28 7.96
N ASN A 311 4.74 10.02 6.69
CA ASN A 311 5.59 10.27 5.53
C ASN A 311 7.02 9.71 5.73
N ALA A 312 7.12 8.49 6.24
CA ALA A 312 8.39 7.91 6.68
C ALA A 312 8.65 6.54 6.06
N LEU A 313 9.91 6.11 6.05
CA LEU A 313 10.30 4.72 5.84
C LEU A 313 10.93 4.15 7.11
N HIS A 314 10.53 2.95 7.47
CA HIS A 314 11.14 2.16 8.54
C HIS A 314 11.96 1.04 7.91
N VAL A 315 13.13 0.77 8.47
CA VAL A 315 14.06 -0.27 7.99
C VAL A 315 14.26 -1.25 9.12
N LEU A 316 13.82 -2.49 8.95
CA LEU A 316 13.99 -3.55 9.93
C LEU A 316 14.98 -4.59 9.41
N ASN A 317 15.73 -5.24 10.30
CA ASN A 317 16.41 -6.48 9.92
C ASN A 317 15.43 -7.66 9.91
N SER A 318 15.92 -8.83 9.50
CA SER A 318 15.11 -10.07 9.43
C SER A 318 14.59 -10.57 10.80
N THR A 319 15.09 -10.04 11.93
CA THR A 319 14.58 -10.36 13.27
C THR A 319 13.54 -9.35 13.77
N GLY A 320 13.29 -8.28 13.01
CA GLY A 320 12.32 -7.23 13.33
C GLY A 320 12.89 -6.07 14.14
N GLU A 321 14.21 -6.01 14.33
CA GLU A 321 14.87 -4.88 14.98
C GLU A 321 14.95 -3.69 14.03
N LEU A 322 14.61 -2.50 14.53
CA LEU A 322 14.69 -1.27 13.75
C LEU A 322 16.15 -0.89 13.53
N LEU A 323 16.58 -0.95 12.27
CA LEU A 323 17.88 -0.47 11.83
C LEU A 323 17.84 1.03 11.57
N GLY A 324 16.76 1.55 10.98
CA GLY A 324 16.71 2.95 10.56
C GLY A 324 15.31 3.52 10.35
N LEU A 325 15.23 4.84 10.43
CA LEU A 325 14.02 5.62 10.20
C LEU A 325 14.32 6.83 9.30
N HIS A 326 13.59 6.95 8.19
CA HIS A 326 13.77 8.00 7.20
C HIS A 326 12.51 8.86 7.05
N LEU A 327 12.55 10.10 7.55
CA LEU A 327 11.46 11.08 7.37
C LEU A 327 11.52 11.68 5.97
N LEU A 328 10.69 11.19 5.05
CA LEU A 328 10.76 11.52 3.64
C LEU A 328 10.32 12.95 3.33
N ASP A 329 9.35 13.48 4.07
CA ASP A 329 8.83 14.84 3.88
C ASP A 329 9.94 15.88 4.10
N SER A 330 10.60 15.80 5.26
CA SER A 330 11.59 16.77 5.71
C SER A 330 12.88 16.82 4.87
N ILE A 331 13.17 15.77 4.10
CA ILE A 331 14.43 15.62 3.36
C ILE A 331 14.19 15.61 1.85
N LEU A 332 13.14 14.94 1.39
CA LEU A 332 12.91 14.64 -0.03
C LEU A 332 11.57 15.20 -0.55
N HIS A 333 10.74 15.79 0.31
CA HIS A 333 9.40 16.28 -0.01
C HIS A 333 8.54 15.21 -0.70
N ILE A 334 8.66 13.96 -0.23
CA ILE A 334 7.81 12.85 -0.63
C ILE A 334 6.75 12.68 0.45
N HIS A 335 5.49 12.82 0.05
CA HIS A 335 4.34 12.66 0.93
C HIS A 335 3.57 11.38 0.58
N ALA A 336 2.90 10.80 1.57
CA ALA A 336 2.08 9.61 1.46
C ALA A 336 2.79 8.50 0.64
N PRO A 337 3.92 7.95 1.12
CA PRO A 337 4.55 6.80 0.48
C PRO A 337 3.63 5.58 0.64
N LEU A 338 3.16 5.02 -0.48
CA LEU A 338 2.15 3.95 -0.48
C LEU A 338 2.72 2.62 -0.96
N SER A 339 3.51 2.62 -2.02
CA SER A 339 4.02 1.40 -2.63
C SER A 339 5.52 1.47 -2.79
N LEU A 340 6.18 0.33 -2.62
CA LEU A 340 7.63 0.19 -2.63
C LEU A 340 8.00 -1.01 -3.52
N CYS A 341 9.04 -0.89 -4.34
CA CYS A 341 9.71 -2.04 -4.94
C CYS A 341 11.17 -1.71 -5.24
N PHE A 342 12.03 -2.71 -5.30
CA PHE A 342 13.42 -2.54 -5.72
C PHE A 342 13.56 -2.87 -7.21
N ASP A 343 14.20 -2.00 -7.98
CA ASP A 343 14.64 -2.38 -9.32
C ASP A 343 15.89 -3.28 -9.27
N ARG A 344 16.27 -3.80 -10.44
CA ARG A 344 17.46 -4.66 -10.60
C ARG A 344 18.78 -3.99 -10.23
N GLU A 345 18.86 -2.67 -10.33
CA GLU A 345 20.04 -1.89 -9.97
C GLU A 345 20.10 -1.61 -8.45
N GLY A 346 19.11 -2.10 -7.70
CA GLY A 346 18.99 -1.93 -6.27
C GLY A 346 18.49 -0.54 -5.87
N HIS A 347 17.85 0.22 -6.77
CA HIS A 347 17.17 1.45 -6.41
C HIS A 347 15.84 1.13 -5.76
N LEU A 348 15.50 1.84 -4.68
CA LEU A 348 14.15 1.79 -4.13
C LEU A 348 13.24 2.73 -4.91
N LEU A 349 12.15 2.18 -5.44
CA LEU A 349 11.07 2.93 -6.06
C LEU A 349 9.97 3.17 -5.04
N ILE A 350 9.46 4.40 -5.00
CA ILE A 350 8.42 4.82 -4.07
C ILE A 350 7.26 5.40 -4.87
N GLY A 351 6.14 4.71 -4.87
CA GLY A 351 4.87 5.22 -5.36
C GLY A 351 4.22 6.09 -4.30
N SER A 352 3.96 7.35 -4.65
CA SER A 352 3.37 8.31 -3.73
C SER A 352 1.88 8.51 -3.99
N GLY A 353 1.18 8.98 -2.96
CA GLY A 353 -0.10 9.67 -3.09
C GLY A 353 0.10 11.17 -3.06
N LYS A 354 -0.82 11.93 -3.65
CA LYS A 354 -0.88 13.38 -3.45
C LYS A 354 -2.20 13.80 -2.85
N LEU A 355 -2.10 14.65 -1.82
CA LEU A 355 -3.25 15.16 -1.08
C LEU A 355 -4.05 16.18 -1.90
N ASP A 356 -3.40 16.91 -2.82
CA ASP A 356 -4.01 17.94 -3.67
C ASP A 356 -4.59 17.39 -4.99
N ASN A 357 -4.64 16.05 -5.15
CA ASN A 357 -4.96 15.34 -6.39
C ASN A 357 -4.17 15.77 -7.63
N SER A 358 -3.06 16.48 -7.44
CA SER A 358 -2.10 16.57 -8.52
C SER A 358 -1.52 15.19 -8.79
N ASN A 359 -0.92 15.05 -9.95
CA ASN A 359 -0.43 13.75 -10.39
C ASN A 359 0.58 13.17 -9.39
N ALA A 360 0.30 11.93 -8.95
CA ALA A 360 1.19 11.13 -8.12
C ALA A 360 2.51 10.89 -8.82
N LYS A 361 3.55 10.65 -8.03
CA LYS A 361 4.89 10.40 -8.53
C LYS A 361 5.40 9.04 -8.13
N ILE A 362 6.18 8.44 -9.02
CA ILE A 362 7.11 7.36 -8.68
C ILE A 362 8.48 8.02 -8.49
N TYR A 363 9.05 7.90 -7.30
CA TYR A 363 10.40 8.37 -7.01
C TYR A 363 11.36 7.20 -7.15
N VAL A 364 12.44 7.39 -7.89
CA VAL A 364 13.55 6.43 -7.96
C VAL A 364 14.64 6.95 -7.06
N THR A 365 15.03 6.17 -6.07
CA THR A 365 15.97 6.62 -5.03
C THR A 365 17.29 5.89 -5.13
N LYS A 366 18.36 6.59 -4.78
CA LYS A 366 19.67 5.99 -4.60
C LYS A 366 19.72 5.38 -3.21
N VAL A 367 19.92 4.08 -3.13
CA VAL A 367 20.23 3.42 -1.87
C VAL A 367 21.63 3.85 -1.43
N ALA A 368 21.73 4.28 -0.18
CA ALA A 368 23.03 4.58 0.40
C ALA A 368 23.82 3.26 0.44
N LYS A 369 25.00 3.23 -0.21
CA LYS A 369 25.83 2.02 -0.28
C LYS A 369 26.05 1.47 1.13
N GLN A 370 25.80 0.18 1.33
CA GLN A 370 26.39 -0.53 2.46
C GLN A 370 27.92 -0.42 2.35
N ILE A 371 28.54 0.00 3.45
CA ILE A 371 29.93 -0.38 3.72
C ILE A 371 29.85 -1.90 3.93
N ILE A 372 30.37 -2.63 2.95
CA ILE A 372 30.57 -4.09 2.98
C ILE A 372 31.41 -4.49 4.19
#